data_AF-A0A7Y3XPG1-F1
#
_entry.id   AF-A0A7Y3XPG1-F1
#
_cell.length_a   1.000
_cell.length_b   1.000
_cell.length_c   1.000
_cell.angle_alpha   90.00
_cell.angle_beta   90.00
_cell.angle_gamma   90.00
#
_symmetry.space_group_name_H-M   'P 1'
#
loop_
_entity.id
_entity.type
_entity.pdbx_description
1 polymer ?
#
loop_
_entity_poly.entity_id
_entity_poly.type
_entity_poly.pdbx_seq_one_letter_code
_entity_poly.pdbx_strand_id
1 'polypeptide(L)'
;MGVYSRSAVAGLFGLASLFASYSLYGVLVNLPALFVGAKIPLLGVDLTWGLVCSFVLFLVCGCLIFLFTTGFEVGLGWLDGKSKRAVEFFIDTQGELQKVSWPTKNELVGSTVVVIVFLLLMSLYIFGVDWVVSTAMESIGLL
;
A
#
# COMPACT_ATOMS: atom_id res chain seq x y z
N MET A 1 20.22 12.95 -1.29
CA MET A 1 18.84 13.26 -0.85
C MET A 1 18.75 13.04 0.67
N GLY A 2 19.30 13.85 1.56
CA GLY A 2 19.50 15.29 1.55
C GLY A 2 18.56 15.90 2.59
N VAL A 3 18.77 15.57 3.88
CA VAL A 3 18.21 16.10 5.16
C VAL A 3 16.76 16.64 5.18
N TYR A 4 16.40 17.53 4.27
CA TYR A 4 15.07 18.14 4.08
C TYR A 4 13.93 17.14 3.87
N SER A 5 14.14 16.05 3.13
CA SER A 5 13.09 15.03 2.96
C SER A 5 12.81 14.28 4.26
N ARG A 6 13.83 14.04 5.08
CA ARG A 6 13.72 13.32 6.36
C ARG A 6 13.06 14.18 7.43
N SER A 7 13.38 15.48 7.49
CA SER A 7 12.72 16.40 8.42
C SER A 7 11.26 16.66 8.05
N ALA A 8 10.94 16.75 6.75
CA ALA A 8 9.55 16.89 6.29
C ALA A 8 8.70 15.67 6.67
N VAL A 9 9.22 14.47 6.46
CA VAL A 9 8.57 13.22 6.83
C VAL A 9 8.37 13.12 8.34
N ALA A 10 9.40 13.45 9.15
CA ALA A 10 9.28 13.45 10.61
C ALA A 10 8.24 14.45 11.13
N GLY A 11 8.14 15.63 10.51
CA GLY A 11 7.12 16.62 10.84
C GLY A 11 5.69 16.10 10.58
N LEU A 12 5.48 15.47 9.42
CA LEU A 12 4.18 14.87 9.08
C LEU A 12 3.79 13.74 10.05
N PHE A 13 4.71 12.82 10.33
CA PHE A 13 4.44 11.73 11.27
C PHE A 13 4.30 12.22 12.72
N GLY A 14 5.04 13.24 13.13
CA GLY A 14 4.89 13.87 14.44
C GLY A 14 3.51 14.49 14.63
N LEU A 15 3.00 15.16 13.59
CA LEU A 15 1.63 15.69 13.58
C LEU A 15 0.60 14.56 13.65
N ALA A 16 0.78 13.48 12.89
CA ALA A 16 -0.11 12.31 12.98
C ALA A 16 -0.11 11.66 14.37
N SER A 17 1.05 11.59 15.04
CA SER A 17 1.18 11.10 16.43
C SER A 17 0.39 11.95 17.42
N LEU A 18 0.42 13.28 17.26
CA LEU A 18 -0.39 14.20 18.07
C LEU A 18 -1.89 13.96 17.89
N PHE A 19 -2.34 13.82 16.65
CA PHE A 19 -3.75 13.53 16.36
C PHE A 19 -4.19 12.18 16.91
N ALA A 20 -3.35 11.15 16.79
CA ALA A 20 -3.62 9.81 17.33
C ALA A 20 -3.73 9.84 18.86
N SER A 21 -2.83 10.54 19.54
CA SER A 21 -2.87 10.74 20.99
C SER A 21 -4.13 11.50 21.43
N TYR A 22 -4.51 12.58 20.73
CA TYR A 22 -5.74 13.32 21.02
C TYR A 22 -7.01 12.49 20.78
N SER A 23 -7.05 11.72 19.68
CA SER A 23 -8.15 10.80 19.39
C SER A 23 -8.29 9.74 20.48
N LEU A 24 -7.18 9.19 20.99
CA LEU A 24 -7.21 8.22 22.08
C LEU A 24 -7.73 8.86 23.38
N TYR A 25 -7.28 10.07 23.70
CA TYR A 25 -7.75 10.81 24.87
C TYR A 25 -9.27 11.03 24.85
N GLY A 26 -9.82 11.41 23.69
CA GLY A 26 -11.26 11.60 23.51
C GLY A 26 -12.08 10.33 23.79
N VAL A 27 -11.56 9.15 23.46
CA VAL A 27 -12.22 7.86 23.73
C VAL A 27 -12.11 7.48 25.22
N LEU A 28 -10.97 7.75 25.85
CA LEU A 28 -10.68 7.31 27.23
C LEU A 28 -11.07 8.32 28.32
N VAL A 29 -11.73 9.43 27.98
CA VAL A 29 -12.12 10.48 28.94
C VAL A 29 -13.11 9.99 30.01
N ASN A 30 -13.91 8.96 29.71
CA ASN A 30 -14.93 8.42 30.63
C ASN A 30 -14.40 7.36 31.62
N LEU A 31 -13.10 7.05 31.62
CA LEU A 31 -12.52 6.07 32.55
C LEU A 31 -12.48 6.60 34.00
N PRO A 32 -12.42 5.72 35.01
CA PRO A 32 -12.27 6.13 36.40
C PRO A 32 -10.95 6.88 36.62
N ALA A 33 -10.96 7.80 37.58
CA ALA A 33 -9.76 8.53 38.00
C ALA A 33 -8.67 7.56 38.50
N LEU A 34 -7.41 7.88 38.21
CA LEU A 34 -6.24 7.07 38.52
C LEU A 34 -6.01 6.97 40.05
N PHE A 35 -6.34 8.04 40.78
CA PHE A 35 -6.33 8.07 42.25
C PHE A 35 -7.49 8.91 42.76
N VAL A 36 -8.13 8.45 43.84
CA VAL A 36 -9.19 9.20 44.54
C VAL A 36 -8.57 10.46 45.13
N GLY A 37 -8.88 11.63 44.54
CA GLY A 37 -8.39 12.94 45.00
C GLY A 37 -7.17 13.52 44.27
N ALA A 38 -6.64 12.86 43.24
CA ALA A 38 -5.57 13.43 42.42
C ALA A 38 -6.11 14.48 41.43
N LYS A 39 -6.30 15.71 41.93
CA LYS A 39 -6.56 16.90 41.12
C LYS A 39 -5.24 17.55 40.73
N ILE A 40 -5.11 17.94 39.47
CA ILE A 40 -3.98 18.75 39.03
C ILE A 40 -4.22 20.18 39.57
N PRO A 41 -3.34 20.71 40.45
CA PRO A 41 -3.58 21.97 41.16
C PRO A 41 -3.70 23.19 40.23
N LEU A 42 -3.28 23.06 38.97
CA LEU A 42 -3.31 24.13 37.97
C LEU A 42 -4.53 24.09 37.01
N LEU A 43 -5.22 22.95 36.85
CA LEU A 43 -6.19 22.76 35.77
C LEU A 43 -7.56 22.21 36.20
N GLY A 44 -7.74 21.78 37.46
CA GLY A 44 -9.03 21.29 37.97
C GLY A 44 -9.52 19.95 37.37
N VAL A 45 -8.76 19.39 36.42
CA VAL A 45 -9.05 18.10 35.76
C VAL A 45 -8.61 16.95 36.65
N ASP A 46 -9.45 15.92 36.74
CA ASP A 46 -9.13 14.66 37.41
C ASP A 46 -8.05 13.89 36.64
N LEU A 47 -7.00 13.45 37.33
CA LEU A 47 -5.98 12.60 36.73
C LEU A 47 -6.60 11.26 36.35
N THR A 48 -7.01 11.14 35.08
CA THR A 48 -7.71 9.97 34.54
C THR A 48 -6.72 9.05 33.83
N TRP A 49 -6.96 7.73 33.82
CA TRP A 49 -6.15 6.77 33.06
C TRP A 49 -6.01 7.14 31.58
N GLY A 50 -7.04 7.77 30.99
CA GLY A 50 -6.99 8.27 29.62
C GLY A 50 -5.90 9.29 29.34
N LEU A 51 -5.56 10.16 30.31
CA LEU A 51 -4.48 11.13 30.16
C LEU A 51 -3.12 10.42 30.10
N VAL A 52 -2.91 9.46 31.01
CA VAL A 52 -1.65 8.70 31.09
C VAL A 52 -1.45 7.84 29.85
N CYS A 53 -2.48 7.12 29.40
CA CYS A 53 -2.39 6.31 28.18
C CYS A 53 -2.09 7.15 26.93
N SER A 54 -2.70 8.34 26.81
CA SER A 54 -2.46 9.23 25.66
C SER A 54 -1.06 9.82 25.66
N PHE A 55 -0.53 10.17 26.83
CA PHE A 55 0.83 10.66 26.99
C PHE A 55 1.86 9.56 26.71
N VAL A 56 1.63 8.34 27.21
CA VAL A 56 2.48 7.18 26.93
C VAL A 56 2.48 6.87 25.43
N LEU A 57 1.31 6.86 24.77
CA LEU A 57 1.22 6.63 23.32
C LEU A 57 2.01 7.69 22.56
N PHE A 58 1.85 8.97 22.91
CA PHE A 58 2.58 10.06 22.27
C PHE A 58 4.10 9.89 22.38
N LEU A 59 4.61 9.52 23.56
CA LEU A 59 6.04 9.27 23.75
C LEU A 59 6.54 8.04 22.99
N VAL A 60 5.77 6.96 22.95
CA VAL A 60 6.15 5.73 22.22
C VAL A 60 6.20 6.01 20.72
N CYS A 61 5.17 6.64 20.15
CA CYS A 61 5.16 7.02 18.74
C CYS A 61 6.24 8.05 18.43
N GLY A 62 6.45 9.06 19.28
CA GLY A 62 7.51 10.04 19.13
C GLY A 62 8.91 9.41 19.16
N CYS A 63 9.15 8.48 20.08
CA CYS A 63 10.40 7.74 20.16
C CYS A 63 10.63 6.87 18.91
N LEU A 64 9.58 6.20 18.42
CA LEU A 64 9.65 5.38 17.20
C LEU A 64 9.93 6.23 15.95
N ILE A 65 9.27 7.38 15.81
CA ILE A 65 9.49 8.33 14.70
C ILE A 65 10.90 8.92 14.80
N PHE A 66 11.36 9.28 16.00
CA PHE A 66 12.71 9.78 16.21
C PHE A 66 13.73 8.70 15.84
N LEU A 67 13.58 7.47 16.33
CA LEU A 67 14.45 6.35 15.99
C LEU A 67 14.44 6.08 14.48
N PHE A 68 13.30 6.14 13.80
CA PHE A 68 13.24 5.92 12.36
C PHE A 68 13.86 7.08 11.56
N THR A 69 13.67 8.32 12.05
CA THR A 69 14.17 9.53 11.39
C THR A 69 15.66 9.74 11.62
N THR A 70 16.15 9.56 12.85
CA THR A 70 17.54 9.79 13.26
C THR A 70 18.38 8.51 13.29
N GLY A 71 17.78 7.34 13.45
CA GLY A 71 18.48 6.04 13.45
C GLY A 71 19.05 5.62 12.09
N PHE A 72 18.67 6.30 11.00
CA PHE A 72 19.39 6.17 9.74
C PHE A 72 20.77 6.89 9.77
N GLU A 73 20.98 7.82 10.70
CA GLU A 73 22.28 8.47 10.97
C GLU A 73 22.99 7.88 12.21
N VAL A 74 22.24 7.34 13.18
CA VAL A 74 22.79 6.48 14.24
C VAL A 74 22.81 5.02 13.76
N GLY A 75 23.65 4.77 12.75
CA GLY A 75 24.39 3.53 12.56
C GLY A 75 23.67 2.20 12.75
N LEU A 76 22.46 2.02 12.20
CA LEU A 76 21.90 0.67 12.02
C LEU A 76 22.43 0.06 10.71
N GLY A 77 23.74 -0.20 10.65
CA GLY A 77 24.48 -0.57 9.42
C GLY A 77 23.95 -1.80 8.68
N TRP A 78 23.12 -2.63 9.32
CA TRP A 78 22.49 -3.80 8.69
C TRP A 78 21.28 -3.47 7.77
N LEU A 79 20.66 -2.29 7.88
CA LEU A 79 19.55 -1.90 7.00
C LEU A 79 20.02 -1.10 5.77
N ASP A 80 21.05 -0.28 5.92
CA ASP A 80 21.59 0.55 4.81
C ASP A 80 22.12 -0.32 3.65
N GLY A 81 22.73 -1.46 3.98
CA GLY A 81 23.21 -2.42 2.97
C GLY A 81 22.12 -3.17 2.19
N LYS A 82 20.88 -3.25 2.69
CA LYS A 82 19.76 -3.86 1.95
C LYS A 82 19.09 -2.86 1.00
N SER A 83 18.95 -1.61 1.44
CA SER A 83 18.33 -0.56 0.63
C SER A 83 19.17 -0.22 -0.61
N LYS A 84 20.49 -0.11 -0.46
CA LYS A 84 21.41 0.10 -1.60
C LYS A 84 21.32 -1.02 -2.63
N ARG A 85 21.32 -2.27 -2.19
CA ARG A 85 21.15 -3.45 -3.06
C ARG A 85 19.82 -3.45 -3.82
N ALA A 86 18.73 -3.04 -3.17
CA ALA A 86 17.44 -2.93 -3.84
C ALA A 86 17.46 -1.83 -4.93
N VAL A 87 18.05 -0.67 -4.62
CA VAL A 87 18.18 0.43 -5.58
C VAL A 87 19.05 0.02 -6.77
N GLU A 88 20.19 -0.62 -6.53
CA GLU A 88 21.06 -1.17 -7.57
C GLU A 88 20.30 -2.20 -8.44
N PHE A 89 19.53 -3.10 -7.83
CA PHE A 89 18.70 -4.06 -8.57
C PHE A 89 17.68 -3.40 -9.50
N PHE A 90 17.03 -2.31 -9.06
CA PHE A 90 16.09 -1.56 -9.91
C PHE A 90 16.80 -0.84 -11.05
N ILE A 91 18.01 -0.30 -10.81
CA ILE A 91 18.83 0.34 -11.85
C ILE A 91 19.25 -0.70 -12.89
N ASP A 92 19.72 -1.87 -12.45
CA ASP A 92 20.10 -2.97 -13.33
C ASP A 92 18.90 -3.50 -14.14
N THR A 93 17.74 -3.67 -13.49
CA THR A 93 16.49 -4.08 -14.15
C THR A 93 16.06 -3.06 -15.20
N GLN A 94 16.16 -1.76 -14.92
CA GLN A 94 15.87 -0.70 -15.89
C GLN A 94 16.83 -0.75 -17.08
N GLY A 95 18.11 -1.04 -16.85
CA GLY A 95 19.10 -1.24 -17.92
C GLY A 95 18.78 -2.44 -18.81
N GLU A 96 18.27 -3.53 -18.24
CA GLU A 96 17.87 -4.73 -18.99
C GLU A 96 16.56 -4.50 -19.77
N LEU A 97 15.58 -3.82 -19.17
CA LEU A 97 14.31 -3.48 -19.83
C LEU A 97 14.51 -2.56 -21.04
N GLN A 98 15.57 -1.75 -21.07
CA GLN A 98 15.92 -0.93 -22.24
C GLN A 98 16.47 -1.75 -23.41
N LYS A 99 16.95 -2.98 -23.17
CA LYS A 99 17.38 -3.90 -24.24
C LYS A 99 16.21 -4.62 -24.90
N VAL A 100 15.03 -4.60 -24.27
CA VAL A 100 13.81 -5.18 -24.84
C VAL A 100 13.38 -4.33 -26.03
N SER A 101 13.38 -4.94 -27.21
CA SER A 101 12.88 -4.31 -28.43
C SER A 101 11.35 -4.30 -28.38
N TRP A 102 10.77 -3.15 -28.03
CA TRP A 102 9.32 -2.97 -28.02
C TRP A 102 8.77 -2.99 -29.45
N PRO A 103 7.68 -3.72 -29.72
CA PRO A 103 7.12 -3.82 -31.06
C PRO A 103 6.66 -2.44 -31.54
N THR A 104 6.89 -2.15 -32.81
CA THR A 104 6.38 -0.92 -33.41
C THR A 104 4.85 -0.98 -33.50
N LYS A 105 4.19 0.19 -33.55
CA LYS A 105 2.71 0.26 -33.63
C LYS A 105 2.14 -0.59 -34.76
N ASN A 106 2.85 -0.67 -35.88
CA ASN A 106 2.43 -1.43 -37.07
C ASN A 106 2.52 -2.94 -36.85
N GLU A 107 3.58 -3.43 -36.18
CA GLU A 107 3.74 -4.85 -35.87
C GLU A 107 2.71 -5.33 -34.85
N LEU A 108 2.39 -4.48 -33.86
CA LEU A 108 1.36 -4.76 -32.88
C LEU A 108 -0.02 -4.88 -33.54
N VAL A 109 -0.38 -3.91 -34.38
CA VAL A 109 -1.65 -3.93 -35.13
C VAL A 109 -1.70 -5.13 -36.07
N GLY A 110 -0.63 -5.42 -36.81
CA GLY A 110 -0.56 -6.58 -37.69
C GLY A 110 -0.81 -7.89 -36.95
N SER A 111 -0.18 -8.07 -35.78
CA SER A 111 -0.34 -9.26 -34.95
C SER A 111 -1.77 -9.39 -34.40
N THR A 112 -2.38 -8.30 -33.94
CA THR A 112 -3.76 -8.32 -33.44
C THR A 112 -4.78 -8.56 -34.55
N VAL A 113 -4.58 -8.01 -35.75
CA VAL A 113 -5.48 -8.23 -36.89
C VAL A 113 -5.55 -9.71 -37.27
N VAL A 114 -4.39 -10.41 -37.29
CA VAL A 114 -4.36 -11.86 -37.55
C VAL A 114 -5.16 -12.63 -36.51
N VAL A 115 -5.01 -12.28 -35.23
CA VAL A 115 -5.78 -12.90 -34.13
C VAL A 115 -7.28 -12.66 -34.31
N ILE A 116 -7.71 -11.45 -34.65
CA ILE A 116 -9.13 -11.11 -34.87
C ILE A 116 -9.71 -11.96 -36.01
N VAL A 117 -8.99 -12.08 -37.14
CA VAL A 117 -9.44 -12.90 -38.27
C VAL A 117 -9.57 -14.37 -37.87
N PHE A 118 -8.62 -14.89 -37.10
CA PHE A 118 -8.66 -16.26 -36.60
C PHE A 118 -9.85 -16.50 -35.66
N LEU A 119 -10.15 -15.56 -34.75
CA LEU A 119 -11.30 -15.62 -33.86
C LEU A 119 -12.62 -15.61 -34.62
N LEU A 120 -12.75 -14.78 -35.67
CA LEU A 120 -13.94 -14.74 -36.52
C LEU A 120 -14.14 -16.06 -37.27
N LEU A 121 -13.07 -16.62 -37.83
CA LEU A 121 -13.12 -17.91 -38.53
C LEU A 121 -13.54 -19.03 -37.56
N MET A 122 -12.93 -19.09 -36.37
CA MET A 122 -13.30 -20.07 -35.35
C MET A 122 -14.74 -19.91 -34.88
N SER A 123 -15.19 -18.67 -34.67
CA SER A 123 -16.59 -18.39 -34.31
C SER A 123 -17.56 -18.89 -35.37
N LEU A 124 -17.27 -18.65 -36.65
CA LEU A 124 -18.11 -19.12 -37.75
C LEU A 124 -18.09 -20.64 -37.87
N TYR A 125 -16.93 -21.26 -37.68
CA TYR A 125 -16.79 -22.72 -37.70
C TYR A 125 -17.64 -23.38 -36.60
N ILE A 126 -17.51 -22.89 -35.36
CA ILE A 126 -18.30 -23.39 -34.23
C ILE A 126 -19.79 -23.22 -34.51
N PHE A 127 -20.20 -22.01 -34.92
CA PHE A 127 -21.60 -21.74 -35.29
C PHE A 127 -22.15 -22.69 -36.36
N GLY A 128 -21.34 -23.00 -37.39
CA GLY A 128 -21.71 -23.96 -38.42
C GLY A 128 -21.90 -25.38 -37.86
N VAL A 129 -20.99 -25.83 -36.98
CA VAL A 129 -21.09 -27.13 -36.32
C VAL A 129 -22.32 -27.19 -35.40
N ASP A 130 -22.54 -26.17 -34.58
CA ASP A 130 -23.70 -26.10 -33.67
C ASP A 130 -25.02 -26.15 -34.46
N TRP A 131 -25.09 -25.48 -35.60
CA TRP A 131 -26.28 -25.50 -36.46
C TRP A 131 -26.54 -26.88 -37.08
N VAL A 132 -25.49 -27.54 -37.58
CA VAL A 132 -25.58 -28.90 -38.13
C VAL A 132 -25.98 -29.90 -37.04
N VAL A 133 -25.36 -29.82 -35.87
CA VAL A 133 -25.67 -30.70 -34.73
C VAL A 133 -27.10 -30.50 -34.26
N SER A 134 -27.55 -29.26 -34.11
CA SER A 134 -28.92 -28.94 -33.68
C SER A 134 -29.97 -29.48 -34.66
N THR A 135 -29.75 -29.28 -35.97
CA THR A 135 -30.64 -29.80 -37.02
C THR A 135 -30.64 -31.33 -37.06
N ALA A 136 -29.48 -31.97 -36.88
CA ALA A 136 -29.37 -33.42 -36.82
C ALA A 136 -30.09 -34.00 -35.60
N MET A 137 -30.00 -33.34 -34.44
CA MET A 137 -30.70 -33.76 -33.22
C MET A 137 -32.22 -33.64 -33.33
N GLU A 138 -32.72 -32.55 -33.94
CA GLU A 138 -34.15 -32.36 -34.25
C GLU A 138 -34.66 -33.47 -35.18
N SER A 139 -33.90 -33.83 -36.21
CA SER A 139 -34.27 -34.92 -37.14
C SER A 139 -34.31 -36.30 -36.48
N ILE A 140 -33.59 -36.52 -35.38
CA ILE A 140 -33.57 -37.79 -34.63
C ILE A 140 -34.72 -37.83 -33.58
N GLY A 141 -35.43 -36.70 -33.37
CA GLY A 141 -36.57 -36.61 -32.44
C GLY A 141 -36.18 -36.58 -30.96
N LEU A 142 -34.94 -36.18 -30.65
CA LEU A 142 -34.42 -36.04 -29.28
C LEU A 142 -34.65 -34.64 -28.67
N LEU A 143 -34.97 -33.65 -29.49
CA LEU A 143 -35.35 -32.27 -29.14
C LEU A 143 -36.70 -31.97 -29.80
#